data_AF-A0A9X1UD72-F1
#
_entry.id   AF-A0A9X1UD72-F1
#
_cell.length_a   1.000
_cell.length_b   1.000
_cell.length_c   1.000
_cell.angle_alpha   90.00
_cell.angle_beta   90.00
_cell.angle_gamma   90.00
#
_symmetry.space_group_name_H-M   'P 1'
#
loop_
_entity.id
_entity.type
_entity.pdbx_description
1 polymer ?
#
loop_
_entity_poly.entity_id
_entity_poly.type
_entity_poly.pdbx_seq_one_letter_code
_entity_poly.pdbx_strand_id
1 'polypeptide(L)' 'MATLDISRLTPKERLDLIGELWDSLSATDVRLTPAQEAELDRRLATFDADRSEAIPWEDVEAELDRRSR' A
#
# COMPACT_ATOMS: atom_id res chain seq x y z
N MET A 1 22.43 -18.48 3.97
CA MET A 1 21.14 -17.88 4.37
C MET A 1 20.08 -18.94 4.18
N ALA A 2 19.30 -19.26 5.21
CA ALA A 2 18.17 -20.18 5.06
C ALA A 2 17.12 -19.51 4.17
N THR A 3 16.67 -20.20 3.13
CA THR A 3 15.55 -19.76 2.31
C THR A 3 14.25 -19.97 3.08
N LEU A 4 13.49 -18.90 3.27
CA LEU A 4 12.18 -18.98 3.89
C LEU A 4 11.20 -19.64 2.91
N ASP A 5 10.64 -20.79 3.29
CA ASP A 5 9.63 -21.48 2.48
C ASP A 5 8.22 -20.97 2.80
N ILE A 6 7.80 -19.92 2.09
CA ILE A 6 6.49 -19.25 2.24
C ILE A 6 5.33 -20.19 1.89
N SER A 7 5.57 -21.24 1.09
CA SER A 7 4.52 -22.16 0.65
C SER A 7 3.86 -22.91 1.82
N ARG A 8 4.60 -23.10 2.91
CA ARG A 8 4.15 -23.80 4.13
C ARG A 8 3.31 -22.94 5.07
N LEU A 9 3.31 -21.62 4.88
CA LEU A 9 2.53 -20.69 5.67
C LEU A 9 1.08 -20.69 5.22
N THR A 10 0.17 -20.68 6.19
CA THR A 10 -1.24 -20.38 5.97
C THR A 10 -1.40 -18.95 5.42
N PRO A 11 -2.52 -18.61 4.76
CA PRO A 11 -2.76 -17.24 4.29
C PRO A 11 -2.64 -16.19 5.39
N LYS A 12 -3.06 -16.52 6.62
CA LYS A 12 -2.92 -15.62 7.77
C LYS A 12 -1.45 -15.37 8.13
N GLU A 13 -0.66 -16.43 8.28
CA GLU A 13 0.77 -16.31 8.59
C GLU A 13 1.54 -15.58 7.48
N ARG A 14 1.09 -15.69 6.23
CA ARG A 14 1.67 -14.89 5.13
C ARG A 14 1.38 -13.41 5.29
N LEU A 15 0.16 -13.03 5.68
CA LEU A 15 -0.19 -11.64 5.95
C LEU A 15 0.60 -11.09 7.15
N ASP A 16 0.71 -11.86 8.22
CA ASP A 16 1.50 -11.48 9.40
C ASP A 16 2.97 -11.26 9.01
N LEU A 17 3.56 -12.18 8.23
CA LEU A 17 4.91 -12.05 7.69
C LEU A 17 5.07 -10.81 6.79
N ILE A 18 4.09 -10.50 5.94
CA ILE A 18 4.13 -9.28 5.11
C ILE A 18 4.20 -8.04 6.01
N GLY A 19 3.44 -8.01 7.11
CA GLY A 19 3.50 -6.94 8.10
C GLY A 19 4.88 -6.84 8.76
N GLU A 20 5.42 -7.94 9.26
CA GLU A 20 6.76 -7.97 9.87
C GLU A 20 7.86 -7.51 8.90
N LEU A 21 7.81 -7.97 7.65
CA LEU A 21 8.75 -7.56 6.62
C LEU A 21 8.61 -6.06 6.32
N TRP A 22 7.38 -5.55 6.27
CA TRP A 22 7.13 -4.12 6.06
C TRP A 22 7.70 -3.27 7.19
N ASP A 23 7.44 -3.65 8.45
CA ASP A 23 7.94 -2.95 9.64
C ASP A 23 9.48 -3.02 9.77
N SER A 24 10.11 -4.02 9.14
CA SER A 24 11.56 -4.15 9.11
C SER A 24 12.26 -3.15 8.19
N LEU A 25 11.53 -2.51 7.26
CA LEU A 25 12.08 -1.55 6.30
C LEU A 25 12.11 -0.14 6.89
N SER A 26 13.19 0.58 6.60
CA SER A 26 13.32 2.00 6.90
C SER A 26 13.12 2.86 5.65
N ALA A 27 12.86 4.16 5.85
CA ALA A 27 12.79 5.12 4.74
C ALA A 27 14.09 5.17 3.90
N THR A 28 15.23 4.82 4.49
CA THR A 28 16.51 4.77 3.76
C THR A 28 16.66 3.53 2.87
N ASP A 29 15.92 2.46 3.15
CA ASP A 29 15.93 1.24 2.34
C ASP A 29 15.13 1.41 1.03
N VAL A 30 14.18 2.35 1.03
CA VAL A 30 13.32 2.67 -0.11
C VAL A 30 13.56 4.11 -0.55
N ARG A 31 14.67 4.34 -1.26
CA ARG A 31 15.01 5.67 -1.78
C ARG A 31 14.05 6.08 -2.90
N LEU A 32 13.36 7.19 -2.68
CA LEU A 32 12.54 7.84 -3.70
C LEU A 32 13.43 8.62 -4.67
N THR A 33 12.97 8.73 -5.91
CA THR A 33 13.53 9.70 -6.85
C THR A 33 13.08 11.12 -6.47
N PRO A 34 13.85 12.17 -6.81
CA PRO A 34 13.43 13.55 -6.53
C PRO A 34 12.05 13.90 -7.12
N ALA A 35 11.69 13.31 -8.26
CA ALA A 35 10.38 13.50 -8.87
C ALA A 35 9.24 12.86 -8.06
N GLN A 36 9.50 11.70 -7.44
CA GLN A 36 8.52 11.05 -6.56
C GLN A 36 8.35 11.80 -5.25
N GLU A 37 9.45 12.27 -4.64
CA GLU A 37 9.39 13.11 -3.43
C GLU A 37 8.56 14.37 -3.68
N ALA A 38 8.85 15.10 -4.77
CA ALA A 38 8.11 16.30 -5.14
C ALA A 38 6.61 16.04 -5.38
N GLU A 39 6.25 14.89 -5.96
CA GLU A 39 4.85 14.52 -6.17
C GLU A 39 4.13 14.17 -4.86
N LEU A 40 4.80 13.49 -3.93
CA LEU A 40 4.24 13.21 -2.61
C LEU A 40 4.04 14.50 -1.82
N ASP A 41 5.02 15.40 -1.82
CA ASP A 41 4.92 16.71 -1.17
C ASP A 41 3.76 17.52 -1.74
N ARG A 42 3.60 17.54 -3.07
CA ARG A 42 2.48 18.21 -3.74
C ARG A 42 1.13 17.66 -3.27
N ARG A 43 0.96 16.33 -3.24
CA ARG A 43 -0.29 15.68 -2.83
C ARG A 43 -0.59 15.87 -1.35
N LEU A 44 0.42 15.85 -0.50
CA LEU A 44 0.26 16.12 0.93
C LEU A 44 -0.19 17.55 1.18
N ALA A 45 0.37 18.52 0.44
CA ALA A 45 0.01 19.92 0.55
C ALA A 45 -1.44 20.21 0.09
N THR A 46 -1.97 19.45 -0.86
CA THR A 46 -3.33 19.62 -1.39
C THR A 46 -4.36 18.65 -0.81
N PHE A 47 -3.94 17.73 0.09
CA PHE A 47 -4.76 16.62 0.55
C PHE A 47 -6.14 17.04 1.09
N ASP A 48 -6.21 18.09 1.92
CA ASP A 48 -7.48 18.52 2.51
C ASP A 48 -8.48 19.02 1.46
N ALA A 49 -8.00 19.71 0.42
CA ALA A 49 -8.82 20.14 -0.69
C ALA A 49 -9.20 18.95 -1.59
N ASP A 50 -8.22 18.14 -1.96
CA ASP A 50 -8.40 16.98 -2.84
C ASP A 50 -9.32 15.91 -2.22
N ARG A 51 -9.39 15.84 -0.88
CA ARG A 51 -10.29 14.92 -0.17
C ARG A 51 -11.75 15.14 -0.50
N SER A 52 -12.15 16.35 -0.88
CA SER A 52 -13.54 16.63 -1.29
C SER A 52 -13.94 15.89 -2.58
N GLU A 53 -12.96 15.52 -3.40
CA GLU A 53 -13.13 14.74 -4.63
C GLU A 53 -12.92 13.22 -4.40
N ALA A 54 -12.68 12.80 -3.15
CA ALA A 54 -12.47 11.40 -2.84
C ALA A 54 -13.76 10.58 -2.97
N ILE A 55 -13.64 9.38 -3.51
CA ILE A 55 -14.73 8.41 -3.58
C ILE A 55 -14.67 7.53 -2.34
N PRO A 56 -15.79 7.31 -1.62
CA PRO A 56 -15.84 6.37 -0.51
C PRO A 56 -15.40 4.96 -0.91
N TRP A 57 -14.76 4.23 -0.01
CA TRP A 57 -14.23 2.90 -0.30
C TRP A 57 -15.33 1.92 -0.69
N GLU A 58 -16.47 2.01 -0.02
CA GLU A 58 -17.66 1.20 -0.28
C GLU A 58 -18.17 1.34 -1.73
N ASP A 59 -18.06 2.53 -2.33
CA ASP A 59 -18.48 2.78 -3.70
C ASP A 59 -17.50 2.17 -4.71
N VAL A 60 -16.20 2.22 -4.40
CA VAL A 60 -15.15 1.57 -5.20
C VAL A 60 -15.30 0.05 -5.15
N GLU A 61 -15.51 -0.51 -3.96
CA GLU A 61 -15.73 -1.94 -3.75
C GLU A 61 -16.97 -2.41 -4.54
N ALA A 62 -18.08 -1.70 -4.44
CA ALA A 62 -19.30 -2.02 -5.18
C ALA A 62 -19.13 -1.94 -6.72
N GLU A 63 -18.30 -1.02 -7.22
CA GLU A 63 -17.96 -0.94 -8.65
C GLU A 63 -17.10 -2.14 -9.09
N LEU A 64 -16.10 -2.53 -8.30
CA LEU A 64 -15.23 -3.68 -8.61
C LEU A 64 -16.02 -5.00 -8.62
N ASP A 65 -16.93 -5.18 -7.65
CA ASP A 65 -17.82 -6.34 -7.59
C ASP A 65 -18.79 -6.42 -8.77
N ARG A 66 -19.24 -5.27 -9.29
CA ARG A 66 -20.07 -5.23 -10.51
C ARG A 66 -19.27 -5.62 -11.75
N ARG A 67 -17.99 -5.28 -11.84
CA ARG A 67 -17.12 -5.58 -12.99
C ARG A 67 -16.62 -7.03 -13.04
N SER A 68 -16.59 -7.71 -11.90
CA SER A 68 -16.09 -9.09 -11.79
C SER A 68 -17.17 -10.16 -12.07
N ARG A 69 -18.42 -9.74 -12.29
CA ARG A 69 -19.56 -10.58 -12.69
C ARG A 69 -19.76 -10.57 -14.19
#